data_AF-H5Y0Y2-F1
#
_entry.id   AF-H5Y0Y2-F1
#
_cell.length_a   1.000
_cell.length_b   1.000
_cell.length_c   1.000
_cell.angle_alpha   90.00
_cell.angle_beta   90.00
_cell.angle_gamma   90.00
#
_symmetry.space_group_name_H-M   'P 1'
#
loop_
_entity.id
_entity.type
_entity.pdbx_description
1 polymer ?
#
loop_
_entity_poly.entity_id
_entity_poly.type
_entity_poly.pdbx_seq_one_letter_code
_entity_poly.pdbx_strand_id
1 'polypeptide(L)' 'MPVPAPDGKFVHCSYCDQKFRFGYDANRHEKEKHSEQLNSSS' A
#
# COMPACT_ATOMS: atom_id res chain seq x y z
N MET A 1 -12.25 4.61 21.53
CA MET A 1 -11.98 4.72 20.07
C MET A 1 -10.47 4.79 19.89
N PRO A 2 -9.82 3.94 19.08
CA PRO A 2 -8.37 3.95 19.00
C PRO A 2 -7.90 5.20 18.25
N VAL A 3 -7.17 6.05 18.95
CA VAL A 3 -6.50 7.25 18.42
C VAL A 3 -5.44 6.82 17.38
N PRO A 4 -5.43 7.39 16.16
CA PRO A 4 -4.35 7.15 15.22
C PRO A 4 -3.03 7.68 15.82
N ALA A 5 -1.96 6.89 15.70
CA ALA A 5 -0.66 7.23 16.27
C ALA A 5 -0.16 8.59 15.71
N PRO A 6 0.44 9.46 16.53
CA PRO A 6 0.90 10.78 16.12
C PRO A 6 2.05 10.73 15.09
N ASP A 7 2.70 9.56 14.96
CA ASP A 7 3.70 9.29 13.94
C ASP A 7 3.06 8.40 12.86
N GLY A 8 2.27 9.05 12.00
CA GLY A 8 1.47 8.45 10.93
C GLY A 8 2.31 7.82 9.82
N LYS A 9 3.10 6.78 10.14
CA LYS A 9 3.80 5.94 9.17
C LYS A 9 2.80 5.02 8.47
N PHE A 10 2.05 5.60 7.54
CA PHE A 10 1.33 4.81 6.56
C PHE A 10 2.31 4.31 5.51
N VAL A 11 2.10 3.09 5.04
CA VAL A 11 2.79 2.54 3.88
C VAL A 11 2.07 3.04 2.65
N HIS A 12 2.77 3.76 1.79
CA HIS A 12 2.23 4.25 0.54
C HIS A 12 2.39 3.17 -0.52
N CYS A 13 1.38 3.00 -1.37
CA CYS A 13 1.51 2.17 -2.56
C CYS A 13 2.57 2.79 -3.49
N SER A 14 3.40 1.95 -4.11
CA SER A 14 4.44 2.43 -5.02
C SER A 14 3.88 2.92 -6.35
N TYR A 15 2.65 2.51 -6.68
CA TYR A 15 2.00 2.75 -7.97
C TYR A 15 0.82 3.74 -7.88
N CYS A 16 0.39 4.14 -6.68
CA CYS A 16 -0.63 5.17 -6.49
C CYS A 16 -0.54 5.86 -5.12
N ASP A 17 -1.24 6.97 -4.94
CA ASP A 17 -1.26 7.76 -3.70
C ASP A 17 -2.10 7.14 -2.56
N GLN A 18 -2.38 5.83 -2.61
CA GLN A 18 -3.12 5.16 -1.55
C GLN A 18 -2.21 4.80 -0.38
N LYS A 19 -2.67 5.16 0.83
CA LYS A 19 -1.93 4.98 2.08
C LYS A 19 -2.57 3.90 2.94
N PHE A 20 -1.75 2.96 3.40
CA PHE A 20 -2.14 1.79 4.17
C PHE A 20 -1.53 1.82 5.55
N ARG A 21 -2.21 1.21 6.53
CA ARG A 21 -1.67 1.13 7.89
C ARG A 21 -0.58 0.05 8.03
N PHE A 22 -0.58 -0.94 7.13
CA PHE A 22 0.35 -2.06 7.13
C PHE A 22 0.93 -2.29 5.75
N GLY A 23 2.18 -2.74 5.69
CA GLY A 23 2.84 -3.08 4.42
C GLY A 23 2.21 -4.27 3.71
N TYR A 24 1.60 -5.19 4.46
CA TYR A 24 0.84 -6.30 3.86
C TYR A 24 -0.36 -5.81 3.05
N ASP A 25 -1.11 -4.83 3.57
CA ASP A 25 -2.25 -4.25 2.85
C ASP A 25 -1.79 -3.49 1.61
N ALA A 26 -0.69 -2.73 1.72
CA ALA A 26 -0.08 -2.09 0.57
C ALA A 26 0.33 -3.13 -0.48
N ASN A 27 1.02 -4.20 -0.10
CA ASN A 27 1.47 -5.23 -1.05
C ASN A 27 0.32 -5.98 -1.71
N ARG A 28 -0.74 -6.31 -0.96
CA ARG A 28 -1.96 -6.91 -1.53
C ARG A 28 -2.63 -5.94 -2.49
N HIS A 29 -2.75 -4.68 -2.11
CA HIS A 29 -3.30 -3.65 -2.99
C HIS A 29 -2.48 -3.50 -4.27
N GLU A 30 -1.15 -3.48 -4.17
CA GLU A 30 -0.25 -3.49 -5.32
C GLU A 30 -0.56 -4.68 -6.24
N LYS A 31 -0.72 -5.88 -5.68
CA LYS A 31 -1.05 -7.08 -6.45
C LYS A 31 -2.45 -7.08 -7.08
N GLU A 32 -3.46 -6.54 -6.41
CA GLU A 32 -4.85 -6.60 -6.92
C GLU A 32 -5.21 -5.41 -7.80
N LYS A 33 -4.70 -4.21 -7.47
CA LYS A 33 -4.97 -2.96 -8.20
C LYS A 33 -3.92 -2.63 -9.24
N HIS A 34 -2.68 -3.08 -9.02
CA HIS A 34 -1.54 -2.87 -9.90
C HIS A 34 -0.98 -4.21 -10.43
N SER A 35 -1.84 -5.24 -10.50
CA SER A 35 -1.51 -6.58 -11.02
C SER A 35 -0.83 -6.53 -12.39
N GLU A 36 -1.33 -5.65 -13.27
CA GLU A 36 -0.80 -5.45 -14.63
C GLU A 36 0.59 -4.78 -14.61
N GLN A 37 0.87 -3.92 -13.63
CA GLN A 37 2.15 -3.23 -13.49
C GLN A 37 3.21 -4.14 -12.84
N LEU A 38 2.80 -5.07 -11.98
CA LEU A 38 3.69 -6.07 -11.37
C LEU A 38 4.14 -7.16 -12.35
N ASN A 39 3.37 -7.46 -13.39
CA ASN A 39 3.68 -8.49 -14.38
C ASN A 39 4.65 -8.06 -15.48
N SER A 40 5.10 -6.79 -15.52
CA SER A 40 6.04 -6.30 -16.54
C SER A 40 7.51 -6.33 -16.12
N SER A 41 7.85 -7.03 -15.03
CA SER A 41 9.25 -7.31 -14.67
C SER A 41 9.68 -8.64 -15.33
N SER A 42 9.95 -8.63 -16.64
CA SER A 42 10.69 -9.70 -17.34
C SER A 42 12.02 -9.18 -17.84
#